data_AF-A0A087U5P8-F1
#
_entry.id   AF-A0A087U5P8-F1
#
_cell.length_a   1.000
_cell.length_b   1.000
_cell.length_c   1.000
_cell.angle_alpha   90.00
_cell.angle_beta   90.00
_cell.angle_gamma   90.00
#
_symmetry.space_group_name_H-M   'P 1'
#
loop_
_entity.id
_entity.type
_entity.pdbx_description
1 polymer ?
#
loop_
_entity_poly.entity_id
_entity_poly.type
_entity_poly.pdbx_seq_one_letter_code
_entity_poly.pdbx_strand_id
1 'polypeptide(L)'
;MIYKEHIHARLIALPSLPELYKTTLPNCYDIGQFMCINGTVIRASAPKMIEYRKTWRCSKCKHQFVIDACVEKGYICEKPLACPNPEWCNGKNFICMNTDISTKFCKD
;
A
#
# COMPACT_ATOMS: atom_id res chain seq x y z
N MET A 1 15.00 22.25 -12.32
CA MET A 1 15.44 21.28 -11.30
C MET A 1 14.25 20.42 -10.94
N ILE A 2 14.38 19.09 -11.00
CA ILE A 2 13.31 18.14 -10.65
C ILE A 2 13.59 17.67 -9.23
N TYR A 3 12.65 17.91 -8.31
CA TYR A 3 12.76 17.50 -6.91
C TYR A 3 12.04 16.16 -6.71
N LYS A 4 12.67 15.23 -5.99
CA LYS A 4 12.05 13.93 -5.64
C LYS A 4 11.32 14.07 -4.31
N GLU A 5 10.00 13.90 -4.31
CA GLU A 5 9.16 14.10 -3.13
C GLU A 5 9.39 13.04 -2.03
N HIS A 6 9.70 11.80 -2.42
CA HIS A 6 9.83 10.68 -1.49
C HIS A 6 11.26 10.11 -1.50
N ILE A 7 11.93 10.20 -0.35
CA ILE A 7 13.27 9.67 -0.11
C ILE A 7 13.17 8.46 0.82
N HIS A 8 13.78 7.36 0.43
CA HIS A 8 13.80 6.12 1.22
C HIS A 8 15.20 5.92 1.79
N ALA A 9 15.33 5.97 3.11
CA ALA A 9 16.56 5.60 3.80
C ALA A 9 16.66 4.06 3.87
N ARG A 10 17.82 3.50 3.48
CA ARG A 10 18.11 2.07 3.59
C ARG A 10 19.21 1.88 4.63
N LEU A 11 18.87 1.19 5.72
CA LEU A 11 19.84 0.80 6.74
C LEU A 11 20.53 -0.49 6.29
N ILE A 12 21.86 -0.51 6.33
CA ILE A 12 22.68 -1.66 5.97
C ILE A 12 23.70 -1.94 7.08
N ALA A 13 24.27 -3.15 7.10
CA ALA A 13 25.35 -3.54 8.02
C ALA A 13 25.00 -3.31 9.51
N LEU A 14 23.83 -3.77 9.92
CA LEU A 14 23.41 -3.71 11.32
C LEU A 14 24.23 -4.72 12.16
N PRO A 15 24.36 -4.49 13.47
CA PRO A 15 25.10 -5.41 14.33
C PRO A 15 24.40 -6.78 14.39
N SER A 16 25.18 -7.86 14.44
CA SER A 16 24.72 -9.25 14.43
C SER A 16 24.05 -9.66 15.75
N LEU A 17 22.91 -9.04 16.04
CA LEU A 17 22.06 -9.35 17.19
C LEU A 17 21.04 -10.42 16.79
N PRO A 18 20.72 -11.40 17.65
CA PRO A 18 19.75 -12.45 17.35
C PRO A 18 18.31 -11.92 17.14
N GLU A 19 18.02 -10.72 17.63
CA GLU A 19 16.75 -10.02 17.37
C GLU A 19 16.69 -9.46 15.94
N LEU A 20 17.85 -9.05 15.39
CA LEU A 20 17.93 -8.53 14.03
C LEU A 20 18.24 -9.61 13.00
N TYR A 21 19.16 -10.53 13.27
CA TYR A 21 19.65 -11.52 12.31
C TYR A 21 19.06 -12.89 12.63
N LYS A 22 17.99 -13.25 11.92
CA LYS A 22 17.37 -14.57 12.04
C LYS A 22 17.93 -15.51 10.98
N THR A 23 18.46 -16.64 11.41
CA THR A 23 18.92 -17.74 10.55
C THR A 23 17.82 -18.75 10.24
N THR A 24 16.74 -18.74 11.02
CA THR A 24 15.55 -19.58 10.85
C THR A 24 14.38 -18.79 10.29
N LEU A 25 13.38 -19.50 9.76
CA LEU A 25 12.14 -18.87 9.29
C LEU A 25 11.45 -18.12 10.45
N PRO A 26 10.89 -16.92 10.20
CA PRO A 26 10.19 -16.14 11.21
C PRO A 26 8.92 -16.84 11.69
N ASN A 27 8.61 -16.70 12.98
CA ASN A 27 7.41 -17.26 13.61
C ASN A 27 6.39 -16.14 13.92
N CYS A 28 5.19 -16.51 14.38
CA CYS A 28 4.14 -15.57 14.79
C CYS A 28 4.57 -14.60 15.89
N TYR A 29 5.56 -14.97 16.70
CA TYR A 29 6.13 -14.10 17.74
C TYR A 29 6.99 -12.96 17.19
N ASP A 30 7.49 -13.08 15.95
CA ASP A 30 8.36 -12.08 15.32
C ASP A 30 7.55 -11.01 14.54
N ILE A 31 6.22 -11.00 14.65
CA ILE A 31 5.34 -10.02 13.98
C ILE A 31 5.64 -8.61 14.52
N GLY A 32 5.89 -7.68 13.60
CA GLY A 32 6.16 -6.27 13.90
C GLY A 32 7.61 -5.96 14.30
N GLN A 33 8.49 -6.97 14.33
CA GLN A 33 9.91 -6.77 14.61
C GLN A 33 10.69 -6.42 13.34
N PHE A 34 11.68 -5.54 13.49
CA PHE A 34 12.62 -5.21 12.42
C PHE A 34 13.74 -6.25 12.35
N MET A 35 13.81 -6.99 11.24
CA MET A 35 14.75 -8.11 11.09
C MET A 35 15.41 -8.13 9.69
N CYS A 36 16.54 -8.82 9.63
CA CYS A 36 17.36 -9.13 8.47
C CYS A 36 17.33 -10.65 8.25
N ILE A 37 16.95 -11.06 7.04
CA ILE A 37 16.87 -12.46 6.62
C ILE A 37 17.85 -12.66 5.47
N ASN A 38 18.71 -13.67 5.61
CA ASN A 38 19.66 -14.05 4.56
C ASN A 38 19.18 -15.31 3.86
N GLY A 39 19.18 -15.31 2.54
CA GLY A 39 18.76 -16.47 1.75
C GLY A 39 19.12 -16.34 0.27
N THR A 40 19.03 -17.45 -0.45
CA THR A 40 19.29 -17.51 -1.89
C THR A 40 18.01 -17.21 -2.67
N VAL A 41 18.06 -16.24 -3.58
CA VAL A 41 16.92 -15.92 -4.46
C VAL A 41 16.76 -17.02 -5.50
N ILE A 42 15.64 -17.76 -5.44
CA ILE A 42 15.34 -18.87 -6.38
C ILE A 42 14.52 -18.43 -7.60
N ARG A 43 13.72 -17.37 -7.46
CA ARG A 43 12.80 -16.90 -8.50
C ARG A 43 12.48 -15.43 -8.29
N ALA A 44 12.47 -14.66 -9.38
CA ALA A 44 11.92 -13.31 -9.44
C ALA A 44 10.75 -13.29 -10.44
N SER A 45 9.65 -12.61 -10.10
CA SER A 45 8.55 -12.37 -11.03
C SER A 45 8.75 -11.06 -11.79
N ALA A 46 8.07 -10.92 -12.94
CA ALA A 46 8.01 -9.66 -13.65
C ALA A 46 7.45 -8.54 -12.73
N PRO A 47 7.97 -7.30 -12.86
CA PRO A 47 7.48 -6.17 -12.07
C PRO A 47 5.99 -5.94 -12.36
N LYS A 48 5.23 -5.67 -11.29
CA LYS A 48 3.81 -5.35 -11.37
C LYS A 48 3.59 -3.95 -10.80
N MET A 49 2.77 -3.16 -11.48
CA MET A 49 2.37 -1.85 -10.99
C MET A 49 1.26 -2.03 -9.94
N ILE A 50 1.48 -1.47 -8.76
CA ILE A 50 0.53 -1.56 -7.64
C ILE A 50 -0.04 -0.16 -7.40
N GLU A 51 -1.37 -0.06 -7.47
CA GLU A 51 -2.09 1.17 -7.13
C GLU A 51 -2.33 1.21 -5.62
N TYR A 52 -1.75 2.20 -4.95
CA TYR A 52 -1.89 2.38 -3.50
C TYR A 52 -3.11 3.23 -3.14
N ARG A 53 -3.60 4.10 -4.04
CA ARG A 53 -4.76 4.97 -3.78
C ARG A 53 -5.71 5.01 -4.95
N LYS A 54 -7.01 4.90 -4.68
CA LYS A 54 -8.07 5.10 -5.68
C LYS A 54 -9.00 6.22 -5.29
N THR A 55 -9.31 7.06 -6.27
CA THR A 55 -10.27 8.15 -6.11
C THR A 55 -11.64 7.69 -6.56
N TRP A 56 -12.62 7.83 -5.67
CA TRP A 56 -14.01 7.49 -5.90
C TRP A 56 -14.87 8.74 -5.86
N ARG A 57 -15.97 8.72 -6.61
CA ARG A 57 -17.00 9.75 -6.60
C ARG A 57 -18.37 9.11 -6.35
N CYS A 58 -19.12 9.64 -5.39
CA CYS A 58 -20.50 9.21 -5.18
C CYS A 58 -21.39 9.69 -6.34
N SER A 59 -22.22 8.82 -6.90
CA SER A 59 -23.13 9.20 -8.00
C SER A 59 -24.25 10.14 -7.56
N LYS A 60 -24.63 10.13 -6.27
CA LYS A 60 -25.75 10.95 -5.74
C LYS A 60 -25.31 12.36 -5.38
N CYS A 61 -24.35 12.50 -4.46
CA CYS A 61 -23.89 13.81 -3.96
C CYS A 61 -22.67 14.35 -4.71
N LYS A 62 -22.08 13.58 -5.64
CA LYS A 62 -20.85 13.93 -6.38
C LYS A 62 -19.62 14.17 -5.48
N HIS A 63 -19.70 13.86 -4.19
CA HIS A 63 -18.57 13.96 -3.27
C HIS A 63 -17.45 13.01 -3.70
N GLN A 64 -16.24 13.56 -3.76
CA GLN A 64 -15.03 12.85 -4.18
C GLN A 64 -14.16 12.55 -2.97
N PHE A 65 -13.72 11.31 -2.86
CA PHE A 65 -12.91 10.83 -1.74
C PHE A 65 -11.90 9.80 -2.20
N VAL A 66 -10.85 9.60 -1.41
CA VAL A 66 -9.74 8.68 -1.72
C VAL A 66 -9.80 7.50 -0.77
N ILE A 67 -9.57 6.30 -1.31
CA ILE A 67 -9.41 5.07 -0.54
C ILE A 67 -8.01 4.55 -0.76
N ASP A 68 -7.31 4.30 0.33
CA ASP A 68 -5.99 3.69 0.33
C ASP A 68 -6.12 2.16 0.28
N ALA A 69 -5.23 1.52 -0.46
CA ALA A 69 -5.21 0.06 -0.64
C ALA A 69 -4.80 -0.63 0.66
N CYS A 70 -5.46 -1.75 0.96
CA CYS A 70 -5.09 -2.56 2.12
C CYS A 70 -3.88 -3.44 1.78
N VAL A 71 -2.73 -3.13 2.39
CA VAL A 71 -1.47 -3.87 2.17
C VAL A 71 -1.61 -5.34 2.55
N GLU A 72 -2.27 -5.62 3.69
CA GLU A 72 -2.49 -6.97 4.23
C GLU A 72 -3.33 -7.84 3.29
N LYS A 73 -4.23 -7.23 2.51
CA LYS A 73 -5.06 -7.90 1.52
C LYS A 73 -4.42 -7.94 0.12
N GLY A 74 -3.13 -7.67 0.00
CA GLY A 74 -2.42 -7.67 -1.30
C GLY A 74 -2.72 -6.44 -2.15
N TYR A 75 -2.82 -5.27 -1.51
CA TYR A 75 -3.09 -3.98 -2.17
C TYR A 75 -4.43 -3.93 -2.91
N ILE A 76 -5.44 -4.60 -2.36
CA ILE A 76 -6.82 -4.50 -2.85
C ILE A 76 -7.42 -3.18 -2.36
N CYS A 77 -7.95 -2.39 -3.30
CA CYS A 77 -8.76 -1.21 -3.01
C CYS A 77 -10.23 -1.62 -2.89
N GLU A 78 -10.73 -1.79 -1.67
CA GLU A 78 -12.12 -2.20 -1.43
C GLU A 78 -13.09 -1.09 -1.82
N LYS A 79 -14.21 -1.47 -2.46
CA LYS A 79 -15.27 -0.52 -2.80
C LYS A 79 -15.92 -0.03 -1.50
N PRO A 80 -16.17 1.28 -1.35
CA PRO A 80 -16.80 1.82 -0.16
C PRO A 80 -18.25 1.32 -0.04
N LEU A 81 -18.67 1.01 1.19
CA LEU A 81 -20.03 0.54 1.49
C LEU A 81 -21.02 1.69 1.67
N ALA A 82 -20.54 2.85 2.12
CA ALA A 82 -21.32 4.05 2.37
C ALA A 82 -20.55 5.31 1.97
N CYS A 83 -21.27 6.40 1.68
CA CYS A 83 -20.66 7.64 1.26
C CYS A 83 -20.08 8.39 2.48
N PRO A 84 -18.79 8.74 2.51
CA PRO A 84 -18.17 9.46 3.64
C PRO A 84 -18.47 10.98 3.61
N ASN A 85 -19.59 11.40 3.01
CA ASN A 85 -19.89 12.82 2.82
C ASN A 85 -20.28 13.47 4.16
N PRO A 86 -19.62 14.56 4.59
CA PRO A 86 -19.97 15.26 5.84
C PRO A 86 -21.39 15.83 5.85
N GLU A 87 -21.94 16.20 4.69
CA GLU A 87 -23.30 16.75 4.55
C GLU A 87 -24.41 15.67 4.57
N TRP A 88 -24.13 14.48 5.11
CA TRP A 88 -24.99 13.30 5.15
C TRP A 88 -25.47 12.81 3.76
N CYS A 89 -24.98 11.65 3.31
CA CYS A 89 -25.44 11.04 2.05
C CYS A 89 -25.65 9.54 2.18
N ASN A 90 -26.86 9.07 1.84
CA ASN A 90 -27.19 7.64 1.80
C ASN A 90 -26.96 7.02 0.40
N GLY A 91 -25.87 7.44 -0.25
CA GLY A 91 -25.44 6.93 -1.55
C GLY A 91 -24.62 5.66 -1.42
N LYS A 92 -24.97 4.61 -2.16
CA LYS A 92 -24.24 3.32 -2.24
C LYS A 92 -23.62 3.07 -3.62
N ASN A 93 -23.84 3.99 -4.57
CA ASN A 93 -23.30 3.92 -5.91
C ASN A 93 -22.10 4.87 -6.03
N PHE A 94 -20.97 4.31 -6.45
CA PHE A 94 -19.69 4.99 -6.54
C PHE A 94 -19.06 4.71 -7.91
N ILE A 95 -18.52 5.76 -8.51
CA ILE A 95 -17.81 5.74 -9.78
C ILE A 95 -16.32 5.88 -9.46
N CYS A 96 -15.50 4.95 -9.95
CA CYS A 96 -14.06 5.06 -9.85
C CYS A 96 -13.59 6.10 -10.87
N MET A 97 -12.91 7.14 -10.40
CA MET A 97 -12.44 8.23 -11.26
C MET A 97 -11.08 7.94 -11.89
N ASN A 98 -10.30 7.07 -11.27
CA ASN A 98 -9.01 6.63 -11.80
C ASN A 98 -9.21 5.29 -12.51
N THR A 99 -9.64 5.33 -13.77
CA THR A 99 -9.56 4.17 -14.68
C THR A 99 -8.21 4.10 -15.38
N ASP A 100 -7.52 5.24 -15.50
CA ASP A 100 -6.19 5.35 -16.06
C ASP A 100 -5.13 5.36 -14.95
N ILE A 101 -4.12 4.50 -15.12
CA ILE A 101 -3.07 4.29 -14.13
C ILE A 101 -2.19 5.54 -14.05
N SER A 102 -2.43 6.38 -13.04
CA SER A 102 -1.62 7.56 -12.79
C SER A 102 -0.46 7.22 -11.87
N THR A 103 0.76 7.52 -12.30
CA THR A 103 2.02 7.30 -11.56
C THR A 103 2.06 7.99 -10.20
N LYS A 104 1.17 8.96 -9.95
CA LYS A 104 1.05 9.67 -8.66
C LYS A 104 0.45 8.81 -7.54
N PHE A 105 -0.22 7.71 -7.87
CA PHE A 105 -0.89 6.83 -6.89
C PHE A 105 -0.25 5.44 -6.81
N CYS A 106 0.87 5.24 -7.49
CA CYS A 106 1.66 4.02 -7.41
C CYS A 106 2.75 4.18 -6.36
N LYS A 107 3.03 3.10 -5.65
CA LYS A 107 4.10 3.04 -4.65
C LYS A 107 5.24 2.21 -5.23
N ASP A 108 6.42 2.81 -5.33
CA ASP A 108 7.70 2.14 -5.64
C ASP A 108 8.29 1.46 -4.40
#